data_AF-A0A7V9YXI7-F1
#
_entry.id   AF-A0A7V9YXI7-F1
#
_cell.length_a   1.000
_cell.length_b   1.000
_cell.length_c   1.000
_cell.angle_alpha   90.00
_cell.angle_beta   90.00
_cell.angle_gamma   90.00
#
_symmetry.space_group_name_H-M   'P 1'
#
loop_
_entity.id
_entity.type
_entity.pdbx_description
1 polymer ?
#
loop_
_entity_poly.entity_id
_entity_poly.type
_entity_poly.pdbx_seq_one_letter_code
_entity_poly.pdbx_strand_id
1 'polypeptide(L)'
;MNGKQLKQSIKASEGRVIVSEIIGAFAPLYPAVTNAEIAAAFDADLLLLNFFDVFAPHFAIPENIMTYSIAIRGKRHTYIRMASSPLR
;
A
#
# COMPACT_ATOMS: atom_id res chain seq x y z
N MET A 1 -12.32 13.33 -4.80
CA MET A 1 -11.02 13.93 -4.44
C MET A 1 -10.31 14.34 -5.72
N ASN A 2 -9.85 15.58 -5.85
CA ASN A 2 -9.06 16.04 -7.00
C ASN A 2 -7.55 15.98 -6.69
N GLY A 3 -6.69 16.14 -7.70
CA GLY A 3 -5.24 16.10 -7.51
C GLY A 3 -4.68 17.19 -6.59
N LYS A 4 -5.33 18.36 -6.50
CA LYS A 4 -4.92 19.43 -5.55
C LYS A 4 -5.23 19.02 -4.11
N GLN A 5 -6.39 18.42 -3.86
CA GLN A 5 -6.81 17.92 -2.55
C GLN A 5 -5.88 16.80 -2.07
N LEU A 6 -5.50 15.87 -2.95
CA LEU A 6 -4.53 14.82 -2.62
C LEU A 6 -3.15 15.38 -2.26
N LYS A 7 -2.65 16.36 -3.02
CA LYS A 7 -1.38 17.02 -2.68
C LYS A 7 -1.44 17.72 -1.32
N GLN A 8 -2.58 18.34 -0.99
CA GLN A 8 -2.76 18.97 0.32
C GLN A 8 -2.82 17.95 1.45
N SER A 9 -3.49 16.80 1.28
CA SER A 9 -3.53 15.76 2.31
C SER A 9 -2.15 15.14 2.56
N ILE A 10 -1.33 14.96 1.52
CA ILE A 10 0.06 14.49 1.68
C ILE A 10 0.88 15.50 2.46
N LYS A 11 0.78 16.80 2.14
CA LYS A 11 1.45 17.86 2.90
C LYS A 11 1.01 17.92 4.36
N ALA A 12 -0.30 17.83 4.60
CA ALA A 12 -0.89 17.82 5.94
C ALA A 12 -0.48 16.59 6.77
N SER A 13 0.01 15.53 6.11
CA SER A 13 0.49 14.33 6.81
C SER A 13 1.89 14.48 7.41
N GLU A 14 2.54 15.64 7.29
CA GLU A 14 3.81 15.98 7.93
C GLU A 14 4.93 14.95 7.69
N GLY A 15 4.99 14.38 6.49
CA GLY A 15 6.00 13.40 6.12
C GLY A 15 5.71 11.97 6.60
N ARG A 16 4.53 11.69 7.18
CA ARG A 16 4.11 10.32 7.54
C ARG A 16 3.72 9.46 6.33
N VAL A 17 3.44 10.07 5.19
CA VAL A 17 3.06 9.34 3.96
C VAL A 17 4.30 8.69 3.36
N ILE A 18 4.29 7.36 3.31
CA ILE A 18 5.34 6.56 2.67
C ILE A 18 4.88 6.13 1.27
N VAL A 19 5.74 6.34 0.28
CA VAL A 19 5.54 5.85 -1.08
C VAL A 19 6.50 4.69 -1.35
N SER A 20 6.00 3.59 -1.90
CA SER A 20 6.82 2.47 -2.37
C SER A 20 6.72 2.37 -3.89
N GLU A 21 7.88 2.32 -4.54
CA GLU A 21 7.99 2.05 -5.97
C GLU A 21 8.05 0.55 -6.22
N ILE A 22 7.20 0.07 -7.11
CA ILE A 22 7.04 -1.35 -7.44
C ILE A 22 7.13 -1.51 -8.95
N ILE A 23 8.02 -2.38 -9.41
CA ILE A 23 8.05 -2.78 -10.82
C ILE A 23 7.24 -4.06 -10.97
N GLY A 24 6.08 -3.96 -11.62
CA GLY A 24 5.11 -5.06 -11.74
C GLY A 24 5.52 -6.19 -12.69
N ALA A 25 6.51 -5.95 -13.56
CA ALA A 25 6.99 -6.92 -14.53
C ALA A 25 8.00 -7.95 -13.97
N PHE A 26 8.52 -7.73 -12.75
CA PHE A 26 9.45 -8.68 -12.12
C PHE A 26 8.71 -9.75 -11.33
N ALA A 27 9.35 -10.92 -11.22
CA ALA A 27 8.87 -11.98 -10.36
C ALA A 27 8.71 -11.47 -8.91
N PRO A 28 7.65 -11.87 -8.20
CA PRO A 28 7.48 -11.46 -6.81
C PRO A 28 8.57 -12.02 -5.90
N LEU A 29 8.91 -11.26 -4.86
CA LEU A 29 9.89 -11.68 -3.86
C LEU A 29 9.42 -12.89 -3.04
N TYR A 30 8.12 -13.13 -2.98
CA TYR A 30 7.52 -14.28 -2.29
C TYR A 30 6.47 -14.96 -3.20
N PRO A 31 6.50 -16.29 -3.38
CA PRO A 31 5.70 -16.96 -4.43
C PRO A 31 4.18 -16.84 -4.32
N ALA A 32 3.66 -16.42 -3.16
CA ALA A 32 2.22 -16.34 -2.89
C ALA A 32 1.64 -14.92 -2.96
N VAL A 33 2.47 -13.88 -3.09
CA VAL A 33 2.03 -12.48 -3.07
C VAL A 33 2.81 -11.64 -4.05
N THR A 34 2.17 -10.60 -4.56
CA THR A 34 2.79 -9.57 -5.37
C THR A 34 3.65 -8.62 -4.53
N ASN A 35 4.65 -8.00 -5.14
CA ASN A 35 5.49 -7.01 -4.48
C ASN A 35 4.67 -5.80 -3.97
N ALA A 36 3.58 -5.45 -4.66
CA ALA A 36 2.65 -4.41 -4.26
C ALA A 36 1.93 -4.74 -2.94
N GLU A 37 1.50 -5.99 -2.77
CA GLU A 37 0.87 -6.44 -1.51
C GLU A 37 1.85 -6.44 -0.35
N ILE A 38 3.08 -6.89 -0.60
CA ILE A 38 4.16 -6.84 0.40
C ILE A 38 4.35 -5.39 0.84
N ALA A 39 4.54 -4.46 -0.10
CA ALA A 39 4.75 -3.05 0.23
C ALA A 39 3.57 -2.42 0.99
N ALA A 40 2.32 -2.74 0.59
CA ALA A 40 1.13 -2.31 1.32
C ALA A 40 1.08 -2.89 2.75
N ALA A 41 1.46 -4.16 2.93
CA ALA A 41 1.51 -4.81 4.24
C ALA A 41 2.61 -4.22 5.15
N PHE A 42 3.70 -3.73 4.54
CA PHE A 42 4.77 -2.94 5.19
C PHE A 42 4.43 -1.45 5.32
N ASP A 43 3.14 -1.10 5.36
CA ASP A 43 2.64 0.23 5.67
C ASP A 43 2.90 1.32 4.61
N ALA A 44 3.19 0.96 3.35
CA ALA A 44 3.19 1.95 2.27
C ALA A 44 1.79 2.56 2.09
N ASP A 45 1.70 3.89 2.13
CA ASP A 45 0.45 4.64 1.94
C ASP A 45 0.12 4.85 0.45
N LEU A 46 1.17 4.87 -0.39
CA LEU A 46 1.05 5.02 -1.83
C LEU A 46 1.95 3.98 -2.52
N LEU A 47 1.43 3.38 -3.58
CA LEU A 47 2.18 2.49 -4.46
C LEU A 47 2.38 3.19 -5.81
N LEU A 48 3.64 3.32 -6.22
CA LEU A 48 4.01 3.78 -7.55
C LEU A 48 4.33 2.56 -8.41
N LEU A 49 3.45 2.27 -9.37
CA LEU A 49 3.50 1.04 -10.15
C LEU A 49 4.19 1.30 -11.49
N ASN A 50 5.42 0.85 -11.62
CA ASN A 50 6.19 0.86 -12.85
C ASN A 50 5.93 -0.41 -13.67
N PHE A 51 5.87 -0.27 -14.99
CA PHE A 51 5.59 -1.37 -15.93
C PHE A 51 4.31 -2.16 -15.59
N PHE A 52 3.30 -1.46 -15.05
CA PHE A 52 2.03 -2.07 -14.73
C PHE A 52 1.17 -2.22 -16.00
N ASP A 53 0.75 -3.45 -16.28
CA ASP A 53 -0.18 -3.74 -17.36
C ASP A 53 -1.62 -3.49 -16.88
N VAL A 54 -2.24 -2.44 -17.45
CA VAL A 54 -3.62 -2.04 -17.12
C VAL A 54 -4.64 -3.00 -17.74
N PHE A 55 -4.28 -3.71 -18.81
CA PHE A 55 -5.16 -4.64 -19.50
C PHE A 55 -5.12 -6.05 -18.91
N ALA A 56 -4.03 -6.39 -18.22
CA ALA A 56 -3.86 -7.64 -17.46
C ALA A 56 -3.39 -7.35 -16.03
N PRO A 57 -4.27 -6.81 -15.16
CA PRO A 57 -3.90 -6.45 -13.80
C PRO A 57 -3.63 -7.70 -12.95
N HIS A 58 -2.39 -7.86 -12.50
CA HIS A 58 -1.99 -8.91 -11.57
C HIS A 58 -1.83 -8.32 -10.15
N PHE A 59 -2.96 -8.10 -9.47
CA PHE A 59 -2.98 -7.82 -8.03
C PHE A 59 -3.93 -8.79 -7.34
N ALA A 60 -3.56 -9.28 -6.16
CA ALA A 60 -4.43 -10.17 -5.41
C ALA A 60 -5.45 -9.40 -4.55
N ILE A 61 -6.30 -10.20 -3.92
CA ILE A 61 -7.47 -9.80 -3.15
C ILE A 61 -7.04 -9.01 -1.89
N PRO A 62 -7.71 -7.91 -1.50
CA PRO A 62 -7.31 -7.08 -0.36
C PRO A 62 -7.13 -7.83 0.97
N GLU A 63 -7.76 -8.99 1.13
CA GLU A 63 -7.66 -9.89 2.28
C GLU A 63 -6.22 -10.38 2.50
N ASN A 64 -5.43 -10.53 1.44
CA ASN A 64 -4.02 -10.87 1.56
C ASN A 64 -3.26 -9.76 2.31
N ILE A 65 -3.43 -8.50 1.88
CA ILE A 65 -2.76 -7.34 2.51
C ILE A 65 -3.09 -7.27 4.00
N MET A 66 -4.35 -7.54 4.37
CA MET A 66 -4.76 -7.61 5.78
C MET A 66 -4.06 -8.75 6.52
N THR A 67 -4.05 -9.95 5.94
CA THR A 67 -3.45 -11.14 6.54
C THR A 67 -1.95 -10.93 6.77
N TYR A 68 -1.24 -10.40 5.78
CA TYR A 68 0.19 -10.11 5.87
C TYR A 68 0.48 -8.93 6.79
N SER A 69 -0.36 -7.90 6.81
CA SER A 69 -0.26 -6.82 7.80
C SER A 69 -0.28 -7.39 9.22
N ILE A 70 -1.24 -8.26 9.52
CA ILE A 70 -1.34 -8.88 10.85
C ILE A 70 -0.09 -9.73 11.15
N ALA A 71 0.41 -10.48 10.16
CA ALA A 71 1.59 -11.32 10.33
C ALA A 71 2.88 -10.52 10.56
N ILE A 72 3.08 -9.43 9.83
CA ILE A 72 4.32 -8.63 9.83
C ILE A 72 4.39 -7.69 11.03
N ARG A 73 3.30 -6.95 11.31
CA ARG A 73 3.27 -5.84 12.29
C ARG A 73 2.30 -6.07 13.45
N GLY A 74 1.54 -7.16 13.42
CA GLY A 74 0.61 -7.53 14.48
C GLY A 74 -0.80 -6.93 14.35
N LYS A 75 -1.78 -7.57 14.99
CA LYS A 75 -3.21 -7.19 14.96
C LYS A 75 -3.45 -5.75 15.46
N ARG A 76 -2.86 -5.41 16.60
CA ARG A 76 -3.06 -4.09 17.24
C ARG A 76 -2.58 -2.96 16.32
N HIS A 77 -1.37 -3.09 15.77
CA HIS A 77 -0.81 -2.07 14.89
C HIS A 77 -1.65 -1.92 13.62
N THR A 78 -2.02 -3.05 13.01
CA THR A 78 -2.84 -3.08 11.80
C THR A 78 -4.17 -2.34 11.98
N TYR A 79 -4.90 -2.65 13.05
CA TYR A 79 -6.19 -1.98 13.30
C TYR A 79 -6.05 -0.50 13.64
N ILE A 80 -5.03 -0.11 14.41
CA ILE A 80 -4.79 1.31 14.72
C ILE A 80 -4.52 2.10 13.43
N ARG A 81 -3.70 1.56 12.52
CA ARG A 81 -3.40 2.19 11.24
C ARG A 81 -4.58 2.25 10.29
N MET A 82 -5.46 1.26 10.30
CA MET A 82 -6.69 1.29 9.50
C MET A 82 -7.74 2.25 10.06
N ALA A 83 -7.82 2.37 11.38
CA ALA A 83 -8.75 3.27 12.05
C ALA A 83 -8.25 4.74 12.07
N SER A 84 -6.97 4.99 11.80
CA SER A 84 -6.44 6.35 11.72
C SER A 84 -6.94 7.04 10.46
N SER A 85 -8.02 7.82 10.60
CA SER A 85 -8.57 8.66 9.54
C SER A 85 -7.64 9.85 9.22
N PRO A 86 -7.43 10.20 7.95
CA PRO A 86 -6.68 11.40 7.55
C PRO A 86 -7.35 12.73 7.91
N LEU A 87 -8.58 12.72 8.44
CA LEU A 87 -9.39 13.90 8.74
C LEU A 87 -9.27 14.39 10.21
N ARG A 88 -8.19 14.04 10.91
CA ARG A 88 -7.88 14.62 12.22
C ARG A 88 -6.78 15.66 12.10
#